data_AF-A0A2E6MXG4-F1
#
_entry.id   AF-A0A2E6MXG4-F1
#
_cell.length_a   1.000
_cell.length_b   1.000
_cell.length_c   1.000
_cell.angle_alpha   90.00
_cell.angle_beta   90.00
_cell.angle_gamma   90.00
#
_symmetry.space_group_name_H-M   'P 1'
#
loop_
_entity.id
_entity.type
_entity.pdbx_description
1 polymer ?
#
loop_
_entity_poly.entity_id
_entity_poly.type
_entity_poly.pdbx_seq_one_letter_code
_entity_poly.pdbx_strand_id
1 'polypeptide(L)'
;MLLGEPKRTDFDLHFPCFGIPVRVHPGFWAIAALISLQVSPDPLLVLGFAAAVFASILIHEMGHALAFRKCGIRSHVVLYHFGGLAVPDSISSYVGYGKEYSSGSKIFVTAMGPGVQMVSAILLIVLLRGVGKTDGFVTAVGVPANWTADPIGVLENIDQVNGSLLPYYSIEEFPQRNQKALQVADTNQDGLITLEELVDYESSINAAGQFDQPFWEKVQKLSKENEYVPREMLEHFTGKAAAALQLADRGAGKLILWSDVTELHMESVQIRNEFLRMFTFGFVQVGLFWALLNLLPVYPLDGGQITRELFVLSGASDAIVKSLKLSIACGVIAGLAGLRFQMMFVGIMFFMLAYSSYQTLQRMQGRYF
;
A
#
# COMPACT_ATOMS: atom_id res chain seq x y z
N MET A 1 5.85 21.51 -25.65
CA MET A 1 6.63 20.36 -25.10
C MET A 1 6.41 20.37 -23.60
N LEU A 2 5.83 19.32 -23.04
CA LEU A 2 5.47 19.23 -21.61
C LEU A 2 6.62 18.79 -20.69
N LEU A 3 7.82 18.54 -21.23
CA LEU A 3 8.94 17.87 -20.55
C LEU A 3 10.28 18.55 -20.87
N GLY A 4 10.32 19.88 -20.80
CA GLY A 4 11.57 20.62 -20.72
C GLY A 4 11.83 20.98 -19.27
N GLU A 5 13.10 21.19 -18.89
CA GLU A 5 13.44 21.72 -17.58
C GLU A 5 12.63 23.01 -17.32
N PRO A 6 11.88 23.10 -16.21
CA PRO A 6 11.10 24.30 -15.92
C PRO A 6 12.04 25.49 -15.71
N LYS A 7 11.58 26.68 -16.10
CA LYS A 7 12.31 27.94 -15.83
C LYS A 7 12.60 28.05 -14.33
N ARG A 8 13.75 28.62 -14.00
CA ARG A 8 14.13 28.88 -12.60
C ARG A 8 13.25 29.96 -12.01
N THR A 9 12.98 29.84 -10.72
CA THR A 9 12.25 30.84 -9.93
C THR A 9 13.03 31.21 -8.68
N ASP A 10 12.74 32.38 -8.12
CA ASP A 10 13.37 32.84 -6.87
C ASP A 10 12.96 31.99 -5.64
N PHE A 11 11.90 31.17 -5.80
CA PHE A 11 11.37 30.29 -4.76
C PHE A 11 11.85 28.85 -4.90
N ASP A 12 12.76 28.58 -5.84
CA ASP A 12 13.32 27.25 -6.03
C ASP A 12 14.19 26.86 -4.81
N LEU A 13 13.87 25.73 -4.20
CA LEU A 13 14.69 25.16 -3.13
C LEU A 13 15.90 24.45 -3.74
N HIS A 14 17.09 24.73 -3.24
CA HIS A 14 18.33 24.12 -3.72
C HIS A 14 19.10 23.47 -2.58
N PHE A 15 19.52 22.22 -2.77
CA PHE A 15 20.39 21.52 -1.83
C PHE A 15 21.19 20.42 -2.53
N PRO A 16 22.41 20.10 -2.05
CA PRO A 16 23.15 18.94 -2.54
C PRO A 16 22.66 17.65 -1.85
N CYS A 17 22.52 16.56 -2.61
CA CYS A 17 22.25 15.23 -2.09
C CYS A 17 23.27 14.23 -2.68
N PHE A 18 24.07 13.57 -1.83
CA PHE A 18 25.20 12.71 -2.26
C PHE A 18 26.19 13.38 -3.24
N GLY A 19 26.33 14.70 -3.17
CA GLY A 19 27.16 15.50 -4.08
C GLY A 19 26.50 15.81 -5.43
N ILE A 20 25.21 15.51 -5.59
CA ILE A 20 24.40 15.80 -6.77
C ILE A 20 23.51 17.02 -6.44
N PRO A 21 23.52 18.09 -7.25
CA PRO A 21 22.65 19.24 -7.03
C PRO A 21 21.18 18.86 -7.22
N VAL A 22 20.33 19.18 -6.24
CA VAL A 22 18.88 18.99 -6.30
C VAL A 22 18.20 20.36 -6.26
N ARG A 23 17.26 20.56 -7.18
CA ARG A 23 16.37 21.72 -7.26
C ARG A 23 14.93 21.27 -7.11
N VAL A 24 14.15 21.94 -6.28
CA VAL A 24 12.71 21.69 -6.13
C VAL A 24 11.96 22.94 -6.53
N HIS A 25 11.19 22.85 -7.60
CA HIS A 25 10.36 23.93 -8.09
C HIS A 25 9.09 24.07 -7.23
N PRO A 26 8.58 25.28 -6.92
CA PRO A 26 7.40 25.48 -6.06
C PRO A 26 6.15 24.74 -6.52
N GLY A 27 5.98 24.61 -7.85
CA GLY A 27 4.87 23.85 -8.44
C GLY A 27 4.85 22.37 -8.04
N PHE A 28 5.98 21.79 -7.63
CA PHE A 28 6.02 20.45 -7.04
C PHE A 28 5.20 20.39 -5.75
N TRP A 29 5.45 21.32 -4.82
CA TRP A 29 4.77 21.36 -3.52
C TRP A 29 3.28 21.63 -3.67
N ALA A 30 2.89 22.48 -4.62
CA ALA A 30 1.49 22.76 -4.91
C ALA A 30 0.74 21.49 -5.38
N ILE A 31 1.32 20.73 -6.32
CA ILE A 31 0.70 19.48 -6.80
C ILE A 31 0.71 18.40 -5.71
N ALA A 32 1.82 18.25 -4.98
CA ALA A 32 1.90 17.31 -3.86
C ALA A 32 0.80 17.58 -2.83
N ALA A 33 0.57 18.86 -2.46
CA ALA A 33 -0.50 19.25 -1.56
C ALA A 33 -1.91 18.97 -2.15
N LEU A 34 -2.14 19.27 -3.43
CA LEU A 34 -3.44 19.01 -4.09
C LEU A 34 -3.79 17.51 -4.16
N ILE A 35 -2.80 16.66 -4.40
CA ILE A 35 -3.00 15.20 -4.38
C ILE A 35 -3.26 14.75 -2.94
N SER A 36 -2.52 15.28 -1.97
CA SER A 36 -2.68 14.95 -0.55
C SER A 36 -4.07 15.31 -0.02
N LEU A 37 -4.64 16.44 -0.47
CA LEU A 37 -6.00 16.88 -0.10
C LEU A 37 -7.10 15.92 -0.54
N GLN A 38 -6.87 15.12 -1.59
CA GLN A 38 -7.81 14.07 -2.01
C GLN A 38 -7.80 12.87 -1.07
N VAL A 39 -6.72 12.69 -0.30
CA VAL A 39 -6.60 11.61 0.68
C VAL A 39 -7.15 12.06 2.04
N SER A 40 -6.83 13.27 2.48
CA SER A 40 -7.39 13.86 3.70
C SER A 40 -7.29 15.39 3.67
N PRO A 41 -8.30 16.12 4.20
CA PRO A 41 -8.21 17.57 4.38
C PRO A 41 -7.39 18.00 5.60
N ASP A 42 -7.02 17.07 6.50
CA ASP A 42 -6.24 17.38 7.71
C ASP A 42 -4.83 17.89 7.33
N PRO A 43 -4.41 19.08 7.80
CA PRO A 43 -3.10 19.65 7.51
C PRO A 43 -1.92 18.73 7.85
N LEU A 44 -1.97 17.99 8.96
CA LEU A 44 -0.88 17.13 9.39
C LEU A 44 -0.73 15.91 8.45
N LEU A 45 -1.86 15.34 8.03
CA LEU A 45 -1.89 14.24 7.06
C LEU A 45 -1.48 14.71 5.66
N VAL A 46 -1.91 15.91 5.27
CA VAL A 46 -1.47 16.54 4.01
C VAL A 46 0.04 16.71 3.97
N LEU A 47 0.64 17.21 5.06
CA LEU A 47 2.08 17.34 5.18
C LEU A 47 2.79 15.97 5.15
N GLY A 48 2.24 14.97 5.85
CA GLY A 48 2.78 13.60 5.86
C GLY A 48 2.82 12.97 4.47
N PHE A 49 1.73 13.07 3.72
CA PHE A 49 1.65 12.52 2.37
C PHE A 49 2.52 13.31 1.38
N ALA A 50 2.50 14.64 1.42
CA ALA A 50 3.33 15.47 0.56
C ALA A 50 4.83 15.21 0.80
N ALA A 51 5.24 15.03 2.06
CA ALA A 51 6.60 14.64 2.41
C ALA A 51 6.97 13.24 1.88
N ALA A 52 6.02 12.30 1.89
CA ALA A 52 6.22 10.97 1.33
C ALA A 52 6.38 10.99 -0.20
N VAL A 53 5.54 11.76 -0.90
CA VAL A 53 5.65 12.00 -2.35
C VAL A 53 7.01 12.60 -2.67
N PHE A 54 7.43 13.63 -1.94
CA PHE A 54 8.75 14.25 -2.07
C PHE A 54 9.88 13.24 -1.90
N ALA A 55 9.90 12.51 -0.79
CA ALA A 55 10.96 11.55 -0.49
C ALA A 55 11.02 10.44 -1.55
N SER A 56 9.87 9.90 -1.94
CA SER A 56 9.79 8.81 -2.92
C SER A 56 10.26 9.24 -4.32
N ILE A 57 9.81 10.41 -4.81
CA ILE A 57 10.24 10.94 -6.11
C ILE A 57 11.72 11.35 -6.06
N LEU A 58 12.19 11.95 -4.96
CA LEU A 58 13.61 12.27 -4.80
C LEU A 58 14.49 11.01 -4.88
N ILE A 59 14.09 9.92 -4.22
CA ILE A 59 14.81 8.63 -4.26
C ILE A 59 14.82 8.08 -5.70
N HIS A 60 13.70 8.18 -6.41
CA HIS A 60 13.60 7.79 -7.81
C HIS A 60 14.60 8.56 -8.69
N GLU A 61 14.56 9.89 -8.66
CA GLU A 61 15.49 10.71 -9.47
C GLU A 61 16.95 10.52 -9.06
N MET A 62 17.20 10.31 -7.76
CA MET A 62 18.53 9.99 -7.26
C MET A 62 19.03 8.65 -7.81
N GLY A 63 18.14 7.67 -8.02
CA GLY A 63 18.46 6.41 -8.68
C GLY A 63 19.05 6.63 -10.08
N HIS A 64 18.41 7.47 -10.90
CA HIS A 64 18.95 7.87 -12.20
C HIS A 64 20.27 8.64 -12.07
N ALA A 65 20.32 9.65 -11.19
CA ALA A 65 21.48 10.52 -11.06
C ALA A 65 22.73 9.78 -10.57
N LEU A 66 22.58 8.84 -9.63
CA LEU A 66 23.67 7.96 -9.20
C LEU A 66 24.09 6.97 -10.29
N ALA A 67 23.14 6.48 -11.09
CA ALA A 67 23.46 5.63 -12.23
C ALA A 67 24.22 6.41 -13.32
N PHE A 68 23.84 7.65 -13.62
CA PHE A 68 24.60 8.55 -14.48
C PHE A 68 26.03 8.72 -13.97
N ARG A 69 26.19 9.01 -12.68
CA ARG A 69 27.52 9.13 -12.05
C ARG A 69 28.36 7.87 -12.20
N LYS A 70 27.75 6.68 -12.06
CA LYS A 70 28.42 5.38 -12.29
C LYS A 70 28.85 5.19 -13.74
N CYS A 71 28.10 5.73 -14.69
CA CYS A 71 28.46 5.80 -16.11
C CYS A 71 29.42 6.95 -16.46
N GLY A 72 29.95 7.68 -15.48
CA GLY A 72 30.86 8.81 -15.71
C GLY A 72 30.18 10.10 -16.15
N ILE A 73 28.85 10.16 -16.12
CA ILE A 73 28.06 11.31 -16.54
C ILE A 73 27.72 12.15 -15.30
N ARG A 74 27.98 13.46 -15.36
CA ARG A 74 27.52 14.41 -14.34
C ARG A 74 26.07 14.79 -14.60
N SER A 75 25.29 14.93 -13.54
CA SER A 75 23.87 15.24 -13.62
C SER A 75 23.42 16.08 -12.43
N HIS A 76 22.27 16.73 -12.58
CA HIS A 76 21.53 17.37 -11.51
C HIS A 76 20.06 16.93 -11.54
N VAL A 77 19.37 17.06 -10.40
CA VAL A 77 17.97 16.65 -10.24
C VAL A 77 17.09 17.88 -10.13
N VAL A 78 15.97 17.88 -10.86
CA VAL A 78 14.92 18.89 -10.77
C VAL A 78 13.58 18.23 -10.46
N LEU A 79 12.97 18.55 -9.32
CA LEU A 79 11.63 18.10 -8.96
C LEU A 79 10.59 19.17 -9.32
N TYR A 80 9.56 18.79 -10.08
CA TYR A 80 8.54 19.73 -10.57
C TYR A 80 7.23 19.02 -10.96
N HIS A 81 6.09 19.66 -10.66
CA HIS A 81 4.74 19.17 -10.96
C HIS A 81 4.51 17.70 -10.53
N PHE A 82 4.44 16.79 -11.50
CA PHE A 82 4.07 15.38 -11.34
C PHE A 82 5.26 14.43 -11.16
N GLY A 83 6.48 14.94 -11.06
CA GLY A 83 7.66 14.07 -10.97
C GLY A 83 8.96 14.84 -10.79
N GLY A 84 10.03 14.30 -11.35
CA GLY A 84 11.31 14.96 -11.46
C GLY A 84 11.99 14.67 -12.79
N LEU A 85 13.17 15.24 -12.95
CA LEU A 85 14.09 14.99 -14.04
C LEU A 85 15.51 14.91 -13.48
N ALA A 86 16.17 13.79 -13.69
CA ALA A 86 17.63 13.70 -13.64
C ALA A 86 18.22 14.14 -14.99
N VAL A 87 18.76 15.36 -15.04
CA VAL A 87 19.28 15.97 -16.25
C VAL A 87 20.80 15.82 -16.30
N PRO A 88 21.39 15.23 -17.36
CA PRO A 88 22.83 15.20 -17.55
C PRO A 88 23.36 16.60 -17.92
N ASP A 89 24.46 17.02 -17.30
CA ASP A 89 25.01 18.38 -17.43
C ASP A 89 25.55 18.68 -18.84
N SER A 90 25.84 17.64 -19.63
CA SER A 90 26.22 17.78 -21.02
C SER A 90 25.44 16.84 -21.93
N ILE A 91 24.75 17.45 -22.91
CA ILE A 91 24.13 16.74 -24.03
C ILE A 91 25.20 15.98 -24.82
N SER A 92 26.45 16.47 -24.89
CA SER A 92 27.53 15.76 -25.59
C SER A 92 27.94 14.47 -24.86
N SER A 93 27.82 14.40 -23.53
CA SER A 93 28.04 13.17 -22.77
C SER A 93 26.86 12.20 -22.84
N TYR A 94 25.65 12.69 -23.11
CA TYR A 94 24.43 11.88 -23.22
C TYR A 94 24.14 11.38 -24.66
N VAL A 95 24.48 12.20 -25.66
CA VAL A 95 24.28 11.97 -27.11
C VAL A 95 25.59 11.61 -27.82
N GLY A 96 26.72 11.68 -27.12
CA GLY A 96 28.06 11.53 -27.68
C GLY A 96 28.23 10.25 -28.50
N TYR A 97 28.65 10.43 -29.75
CA TYR A 97 29.19 9.43 -30.68
C TYR A 97 30.50 8.80 -30.15
N GLY A 98 30.47 8.28 -28.93
CA GLY A 98 31.56 7.55 -28.29
C GLY A 98 31.10 6.16 -27.93
N LYS A 99 32.01 5.19 -28.01
CA LYS A 99 31.81 3.76 -27.72
C LYS A 99 31.32 3.45 -26.28
N GLU A 100 31.09 4.47 -25.45
CA GLU A 100 30.99 4.35 -23.98
C GLU A 100 29.55 4.47 -23.43
N TYR A 101 28.57 5.05 -24.15
CA TYR A 101 27.17 5.11 -23.69
C TYR A 101 26.25 4.18 -24.50
N SER A 102 26.37 2.88 -24.21
CA SER A 102 25.63 1.81 -24.88
C SER A 102 24.12 1.84 -24.56
N SER A 103 23.30 1.23 -25.43
CA SER A 103 21.88 1.01 -25.12
C SER A 103 21.67 0.21 -23.82
N GLY A 104 22.59 -0.68 -23.46
CA GLY A 104 22.58 -1.36 -22.16
C GLY A 104 22.79 -0.40 -20.99
N SER A 105 23.71 0.56 -21.12
CA SER A 105 23.95 1.60 -20.12
C SER A 105 22.73 2.50 -19.95
N LYS A 106 22.02 2.83 -21.03
CA LYS A 106 20.76 3.60 -20.97
C LYS A 106 19.67 2.84 -20.25
N ILE A 107 19.46 1.57 -20.60
CA ILE A 107 18.48 0.71 -19.91
C ILE A 107 18.81 0.62 -18.42
N PHE A 108 20.10 0.45 -18.07
CA PHE A 108 20.53 0.43 -16.68
C PHE A 108 20.18 1.75 -15.97
N VAL A 109 20.58 2.90 -16.52
CA VAL A 109 20.30 4.21 -15.90
C VAL A 109 18.80 4.45 -15.73
N THR A 110 18.01 4.15 -16.76
CA THR A 110 16.55 4.32 -16.73
C THR A 110 15.88 3.33 -15.77
N ALA A 111 16.39 2.10 -15.62
CA ALA A 111 15.83 1.14 -14.67
C ALA A 111 16.16 1.47 -13.20
N MET A 112 17.26 2.18 -12.95
CA MET A 112 17.72 2.48 -11.58
C MET A 112 16.78 3.42 -10.82
N GLY A 113 16.08 4.33 -11.49
CA GLY A 113 15.10 5.21 -10.83
C GLY A 113 13.96 4.43 -10.16
N PRO A 114 13.08 3.75 -10.93
CA PRO A 114 12.01 2.94 -10.37
C PRO A 114 12.52 1.77 -9.53
N GLY A 115 13.68 1.18 -9.89
CA GLY A 115 14.27 0.07 -9.14
C GLY A 115 14.66 0.45 -7.71
N VAL A 116 15.40 1.55 -7.52
CA VAL A 116 15.79 2.02 -6.18
C VAL A 116 14.57 2.49 -5.39
N GLN A 117 13.61 3.12 -6.06
CA GLN A 117 12.35 3.51 -5.46
C GLN A 117 11.58 2.31 -4.88
N MET A 118 11.39 1.23 -5.66
CA MET A 118 10.73 0.01 -5.19
C MET A 118 11.49 -0.67 -4.05
N VAL A 119 12.82 -0.78 -4.16
CA VAL A 119 13.66 -1.37 -3.11
C VAL A 119 13.50 -0.60 -1.80
N SER A 120 13.46 0.74 -1.86
CA SER A 120 13.28 1.56 -0.65
C SER A 120 11.91 1.32 0.01
N ALA A 121 10.84 1.17 -0.77
CA ALA A 121 9.51 0.87 -0.26
C ALA A 121 9.43 -0.53 0.37
N ILE A 122 10.02 -1.54 -0.29
CA ILE A 122 10.09 -2.92 0.24
C ILE A 122 10.90 -2.96 1.53
N LEU A 123 12.03 -2.26 1.59
CA LEU A 123 12.83 -2.16 2.81
C LEU A 123 12.02 -1.56 3.97
N LEU A 124 11.28 -0.48 3.73
CA LEU A 124 10.43 0.13 4.75
C LEU A 124 9.34 -0.84 5.22
N ILE A 125 8.69 -1.57 4.32
CA ILE A 125 7.71 -2.60 4.67
C ILE A 125 8.36 -3.66 5.59
N VAL A 126 9.52 -4.20 5.22
CA VAL A 126 10.22 -5.21 6.02
C VAL A 126 10.60 -4.68 7.39
N LEU A 127 11.07 -3.43 7.48
CA LEU A 127 11.41 -2.79 8.76
C LEU A 127 10.19 -2.61 9.65
N LEU A 128 9.08 -2.09 9.10
CA LEU A 128 7.82 -1.92 9.83
C LEU A 128 7.31 -3.26 10.34
N ARG A 129 7.34 -4.29 9.50
CA ARG A 129 6.94 -5.65 9.89
C ARG A 129 7.82 -6.22 10.98
N GLY A 130 9.14 -6.00 10.92
CA GLY A 130 10.09 -6.41 11.94
C GLY A 130 9.80 -5.82 13.33
N VAL A 131 9.24 -4.60 13.38
CA VAL A 131 8.80 -3.96 14.64
C VAL A 131 7.32 -4.21 14.97
N GLY A 132 6.62 -5.06 14.21
CA GLY A 132 5.21 -5.38 14.40
C GLY A 132 4.27 -4.23 14.04
N LYS A 133 4.62 -3.46 13.01
CA LYS A 133 3.80 -2.37 12.47
C LYS A 133 3.42 -2.62 11.02
N THR A 134 2.25 -2.15 10.64
CA THR A 134 1.78 -2.17 9.25
C THR A 134 2.17 -0.91 8.49
N ASP A 135 2.41 -1.06 7.19
CA ASP A 135 2.53 0.06 6.25
C ASP A 135 1.16 0.66 5.87
N GLY A 136 0.08 -0.07 6.09
CA GLY A 136 -1.31 0.32 5.80
C GLY A 136 -1.72 0.26 4.32
N PHE A 137 -0.77 0.36 3.38
CA PHE A 137 -1.05 0.35 1.95
C PHE A 137 -1.24 -1.07 1.40
N VAL A 138 -0.36 -1.99 1.75
CA VAL A 138 -0.35 -3.35 1.22
C VAL A 138 -1.63 -4.11 1.64
N THR A 139 -2.13 -3.85 2.85
CA THR A 139 -3.45 -4.35 3.31
C THR A 139 -4.58 -3.77 2.46
N ALA A 140 -4.54 -2.45 2.19
CA ALA A 140 -5.59 -1.76 1.43
C ALA A 140 -5.73 -2.26 -0.01
N VAL A 141 -4.65 -2.81 -0.60
CA VAL A 141 -4.69 -3.41 -1.95
C VAL A 141 -5.04 -4.90 -1.96
N GLY A 142 -5.43 -5.46 -0.82
CA GLY A 142 -6.01 -6.81 -0.71
C GLY A 142 -5.02 -7.91 -0.33
N VAL A 143 -3.80 -7.58 0.11
CA VAL A 143 -2.93 -8.58 0.75
C VAL A 143 -3.52 -8.93 2.12
N PRO A 144 -3.62 -10.23 2.47
CA PRO A 144 -4.21 -10.67 3.74
C PRO A 144 -3.71 -9.88 4.96
N ALA A 145 -4.63 -9.59 5.88
CA ALA A 145 -4.34 -8.79 7.07
C ALA A 145 -3.24 -9.44 7.93
N ASN A 146 -3.21 -10.76 8.06
CA ASN A 146 -2.13 -11.48 8.75
C ASN A 146 -0.76 -11.33 8.07
N TRP A 147 -0.67 -10.97 6.79
CA TRP A 147 0.63 -10.73 6.14
C TRP A 147 1.12 -9.29 6.29
N THR A 148 0.26 -8.39 6.73
CA THR A 148 0.51 -6.93 6.66
C THR A 148 0.34 -6.24 8.00
N ALA A 149 -0.77 -6.49 8.68
CA ALA A 149 -1.06 -6.03 10.03
C ALA A 149 -0.31 -6.84 11.08
N ASP A 150 -0.26 -8.16 10.90
CA ASP A 150 0.36 -9.07 11.84
C ASP A 150 1.35 -10.03 11.16
N PRO A 151 2.45 -9.51 10.58
CA PRO A 151 3.41 -10.31 9.83
C PRO A 151 4.13 -11.37 10.68
N ILE A 152 3.96 -11.34 12.01
CA ILE A 152 4.56 -12.28 12.97
C ILE A 152 3.57 -13.40 13.33
N GLY A 153 2.32 -13.32 12.86
CA GLY A 153 1.32 -14.38 12.99
C GLY A 153 0.72 -14.50 14.39
N VAL A 154 0.67 -13.42 15.17
CA VAL A 154 -0.01 -13.36 16.47
C VAL A 154 -1.45 -13.90 16.44
N LEU A 155 -2.29 -13.44 15.51
CA LEU A 155 -3.68 -13.87 15.38
C LEU A 155 -3.78 -15.32 14.90
N GLU A 156 -2.94 -15.70 13.94
CA GLU A 156 -2.87 -17.07 13.42
C GLU A 156 -2.41 -18.07 14.49
N ASN A 157 -1.48 -17.66 15.36
CA ASN A 157 -1.05 -18.46 16.51
C ASN A 157 -2.18 -18.68 17.52
N ILE A 158 -3.12 -17.74 17.67
CA ILE A 158 -4.26 -17.90 18.57
C ILE A 158 -5.28 -18.84 17.94
N ASP A 159 -5.66 -18.60 16.69
CA ASP A 159 -6.66 -19.38 15.93
C ASP A 159 -6.28 -20.87 15.79
N GLN A 160 -4.99 -21.18 15.64
CA GLN A 160 -4.53 -22.58 15.47
C GLN A 160 -4.53 -23.42 16.75
N VAL A 161 -4.66 -22.83 17.94
CA VAL A 161 -4.66 -23.59 19.20
C VAL A 161 -6.04 -24.19 19.45
N ASN A 162 -6.12 -25.52 19.55
CA ASN A 162 -7.41 -26.18 19.78
C ASN A 162 -8.07 -25.68 21.09
N GLY A 163 -9.34 -25.30 21.02
CA GLY A 163 -10.09 -24.73 22.14
C GLY A 163 -9.85 -23.23 22.38
N SER A 164 -9.06 -22.54 21.55
CA SER A 164 -8.85 -21.10 21.67
C SER A 164 -10.04 -20.26 21.22
N LEU A 165 -10.83 -20.76 20.27
CA LEU A 165 -12.02 -20.09 19.74
C LEU A 165 -13.24 -20.95 19.99
N LEU A 166 -14.11 -20.48 20.90
CA LEU A 166 -15.39 -21.11 21.22
C LEU A 166 -16.54 -20.20 20.80
N PRO A 167 -17.68 -20.76 20.36
CA PRO A 167 -18.82 -19.96 19.94
C PRO A 167 -19.55 -19.35 21.14
N TYR A 168 -20.07 -18.14 20.96
CA TYR A 168 -21.06 -17.51 21.86
C TYR A 168 -22.26 -17.00 21.06
N TYR A 169 -23.36 -16.71 21.75
CA TYR A 169 -24.58 -16.22 21.13
C TYR A 169 -25.14 -15.02 21.90
N SER A 170 -25.69 -14.03 21.19
CA SER A 170 -26.39 -12.92 21.86
C SER A 170 -27.76 -13.37 22.33
N ILE A 171 -28.14 -13.07 23.58
CA ILE A 171 -29.46 -13.42 24.12
C ILE A 171 -30.58 -12.76 23.28
N GLU A 172 -30.33 -11.58 22.70
CA GLU A 172 -31.30 -10.84 21.91
C GLU A 172 -31.69 -11.55 20.61
N GLU A 173 -30.81 -12.40 20.06
CA GLU A 173 -31.08 -13.19 18.86
C GLU A 173 -32.11 -14.30 19.10
N PHE A 174 -32.35 -14.66 20.36
CA PHE A 174 -33.31 -15.69 20.73
C PHE A 174 -34.74 -15.12 20.82
N PRO A 175 -35.78 -15.95 20.55
CA PRO A 175 -37.16 -15.55 20.74
C PRO A 175 -37.44 -15.07 22.18
N GLN A 176 -38.25 -14.01 22.35
CA GLN A 176 -38.56 -13.39 23.65
C GLN A 176 -38.96 -14.38 24.76
N ARG A 177 -39.64 -15.47 24.41
CA ARG A 177 -40.03 -16.53 25.35
C ARG A 177 -38.85 -17.23 26.03
N ASN A 178 -37.69 -17.26 25.39
CA ASN A 178 -36.48 -17.94 25.84
C ASN A 178 -35.50 -16.97 26.52
N GLN A 179 -35.57 -15.68 26.19
CA GLN A 179 -34.63 -14.66 26.68
C GLN A 179 -34.58 -14.59 28.21
N LYS A 180 -35.71 -14.70 28.90
CA LYS A 180 -35.75 -14.68 30.38
C LYS A 180 -35.00 -15.86 31.00
N ALA A 181 -35.11 -17.05 30.41
CA ALA A 181 -34.39 -18.22 30.89
C ALA A 181 -32.89 -18.09 30.62
N LEU A 182 -32.52 -17.56 29.45
CA LEU A 182 -31.13 -17.29 29.09
C LEU A 182 -30.48 -16.22 29.97
N GLN A 183 -31.23 -15.19 30.37
CA GLN A 183 -30.75 -14.19 31.33
C GLN A 183 -30.45 -14.77 32.73
N VAL A 184 -31.06 -15.92 33.08
CA VAL A 184 -30.74 -16.63 34.32
C VAL A 184 -29.55 -17.56 34.13
N ALA A 185 -29.39 -18.12 32.93
CA ALA A 185 -28.26 -18.96 32.55
C ALA A 185 -26.95 -18.15 32.39
N ASP A 186 -27.05 -16.90 31.94
CA ASP A 186 -25.96 -15.93 31.86
C ASP A 186 -25.47 -15.56 33.28
N THR A 187 -24.50 -16.35 33.77
CA THR A 187 -23.96 -16.21 35.13
C THR A 187 -23.07 -14.99 35.27
N ASN A 188 -22.53 -14.49 34.16
CA ASN A 188 -21.58 -13.40 34.16
C ASN A 188 -22.21 -12.03 33.83
N GLN A 189 -23.49 -12.02 33.44
CA GLN A 189 -24.32 -10.86 33.15
C GLN A 189 -23.77 -9.96 32.03
N ASP A 190 -23.06 -10.54 31.06
CA ASP A 190 -22.57 -9.81 29.89
C ASP A 190 -23.56 -9.80 28.71
N GLY A 191 -24.72 -10.45 28.87
CA GLY A 191 -25.77 -10.51 27.87
C GLY A 191 -25.47 -11.47 26.71
N LEU A 192 -24.38 -12.23 26.82
CA LEU A 192 -23.97 -13.27 25.90
C LEU A 192 -24.16 -14.63 26.58
N ILE A 193 -24.36 -15.66 25.77
CA ILE A 193 -24.50 -17.02 26.29
C ILE A 193 -23.50 -17.95 25.61
N THR A 194 -22.73 -18.67 26.42
CA THR A 194 -21.79 -19.70 26.00
C THR A 194 -22.42 -21.10 26.06
N LEU A 195 -21.78 -22.08 25.40
CA LEU A 195 -22.18 -23.48 25.51
C LEU A 195 -22.04 -24.01 26.95
N GLU A 196 -21.03 -23.54 27.68
CA GLU A 196 -20.78 -23.94 29.07
C GLU A 196 -21.90 -23.49 30.00
N GLU A 197 -22.29 -22.20 29.94
CA GLU A 197 -23.39 -21.65 30.73
C GLU A 197 -24.74 -22.34 30.44
N LEU A 198 -24.98 -22.69 29.18
CA LEU A 198 -26.17 -23.45 28.78
C LEU A 198 -26.19 -24.86 29.38
N VAL A 199 -25.05 -25.56 29.35
CA VAL A 199 -24.92 -26.93 29.89
C VAL A 199 -25.06 -26.91 31.41
N ASP A 200 -24.48 -25.92 32.09
CA ASP A 200 -24.58 -25.75 33.54
C ASP A 200 -26.02 -25.43 33.96
N TYR A 201 -26.68 -24.52 33.25
CA TYR A 201 -28.08 -24.19 33.49
C TYR A 201 -29.00 -25.39 33.27
N GLU A 202 -28.84 -26.14 32.19
CA GLU A 202 -29.61 -27.37 31.95
C GLU A 202 -29.37 -28.43 33.03
N SER A 203 -28.12 -28.59 33.49
CA SER A 203 -27.77 -29.51 34.57
C SER A 203 -28.46 -29.13 35.89
N SER A 204 -28.54 -27.83 36.19
CA SER A 204 -29.25 -27.31 37.37
C SER A 204 -30.76 -27.56 37.32
N ILE A 205 -31.38 -27.49 36.13
CA ILE A 205 -32.82 -27.68 35.93
C ILE A 205 -33.20 -29.15 35.83
N ASN A 206 -32.37 -29.99 35.19
CA ASN A 206 -32.60 -31.43 35.11
C ASN A 206 -32.53 -32.08 36.49
N ALA A 207 -31.66 -31.58 37.38
CA ALA A 207 -31.68 -31.95 38.80
C ALA A 207 -33.00 -31.57 39.51
N ALA A 208 -33.72 -30.57 38.99
CA ALA A 208 -35.05 -30.15 39.45
C ALA A 208 -36.22 -30.80 38.67
N GLY A 209 -35.96 -31.62 37.64
CA GLY A 209 -36.94 -32.46 36.94
C GLY A 209 -37.90 -31.78 35.97
N GLN A 210 -37.51 -30.71 35.26
CA GLN A 210 -38.46 -29.82 34.56
C GLN A 210 -38.40 -29.72 33.01
N PHE A 211 -37.63 -30.52 32.24
CA PHE A 211 -37.55 -30.36 30.77
C PHE A 211 -37.53 -31.65 29.93
N ASP A 212 -38.22 -31.61 28.76
CA ASP A 212 -38.39 -32.72 27.79
C ASP A 212 -37.55 -32.58 26.48
N GLN A 213 -36.82 -31.48 26.26
CA GLN A 213 -35.85 -31.35 25.15
C GLN A 213 -34.66 -30.45 25.49
N PRO A 214 -33.41 -30.82 25.10
CA PRO A 214 -32.24 -29.97 25.30
C PRO A 214 -32.32 -28.70 24.45
N PHE A 215 -32.10 -27.56 25.08
CA PHE A 215 -32.12 -26.24 24.45
C PHE A 215 -30.93 -26.07 23.48
N TRP A 216 -29.77 -26.66 23.81
CA TRP A 216 -28.55 -26.54 23.03
C TRP A 216 -28.63 -27.14 21.61
N GLU A 217 -29.47 -28.14 21.37
CA GLU A 217 -29.64 -28.78 20.05
C GLU A 217 -30.28 -27.80 19.03
N LYS A 218 -31.00 -26.79 19.52
CA LYS A 218 -31.50 -25.65 18.72
C LYS A 218 -30.44 -24.58 18.53
N VAL A 219 -29.58 -24.36 19.53
CA VAL A 219 -28.50 -23.36 19.50
C VAL A 219 -27.37 -23.76 18.54
N GLN A 220 -27.00 -25.05 18.48
CA GLN A 220 -26.02 -25.56 17.51
C GLN A 220 -26.39 -25.31 16.03
N LYS A 221 -27.68 -25.08 15.74
CA LYS A 221 -28.17 -24.79 14.38
C LYS A 221 -28.06 -23.30 14.03
N LEU A 222 -27.75 -22.42 15.00
CA LEU A 222 -27.43 -21.02 14.75
C LEU A 222 -26.02 -20.91 14.17
N SER A 223 -25.83 -20.00 13.22
CA SER A 223 -24.57 -19.75 12.52
C SER A 223 -23.42 -19.51 13.51
N LYS A 224 -22.27 -20.16 13.30
CA LYS A 224 -21.02 -19.92 14.05
C LYS A 224 -20.35 -18.62 13.59
N GLU A 225 -21.01 -17.50 13.77
CA GLU A 225 -20.46 -16.20 13.35
C GLU A 225 -19.65 -15.52 14.46
N ASN A 226 -19.91 -15.86 15.72
CA ASN A 226 -19.39 -15.17 16.88
C ASN A 226 -18.53 -16.10 17.75
N GLU A 227 -17.27 -15.72 17.95
CA GLU A 227 -16.27 -16.51 18.67
C GLU A 227 -15.63 -15.70 19.81
N TYR A 228 -15.31 -16.36 20.90
CA TYR A 228 -14.60 -15.79 22.03
C TYR A 228 -13.42 -16.68 22.43
N VAL A 229 -12.45 -16.07 23.11
CA VAL A 229 -11.30 -16.76 23.69
C VAL A 229 -11.55 -17.04 25.17
N PRO A 230 -11.59 -18.31 25.61
CA PRO A 230 -11.74 -18.64 27.02
C PRO A 230 -10.63 -18.02 27.85
N ARG A 231 -10.97 -17.54 29.05
CA ARG A 231 -10.01 -16.80 29.87
C ARG A 231 -8.83 -17.65 30.34
N GLU A 232 -9.06 -18.95 30.52
CA GLU A 232 -8.02 -19.95 30.82
C GLU A 232 -6.95 -20.04 29.73
N MET A 233 -7.28 -19.66 28.50
CA MET A 233 -6.33 -19.61 27.40
C MET A 233 -5.31 -18.49 27.56
N LEU A 234 -5.55 -17.47 28.40
CA LEU A 234 -4.57 -16.42 28.68
C LEU A 234 -3.24 -16.99 29.22
N GLU A 235 -3.30 -18.06 30.00
CA GLU A 235 -2.10 -18.72 30.55
C GLU A 235 -1.36 -19.56 29.50
N HIS A 236 -2.04 -19.93 28.40
CA HIS A 236 -1.49 -20.74 27.32
C HIS A 236 -0.73 -19.92 26.28
N PHE A 237 -0.94 -18.60 26.24
CA PHE A 237 -0.26 -17.70 25.32
C PHE A 237 0.85 -16.91 26.01
N THR A 238 1.91 -16.58 25.26
CA THR A 238 3.00 -15.73 25.74
C THR A 238 3.34 -14.65 24.70
N GLY A 239 4.10 -13.64 25.11
CA GLY A 239 4.57 -12.59 24.19
C GLY A 239 3.43 -11.77 23.59
N LYS A 240 3.44 -11.62 22.26
CA LYS A 240 2.48 -10.76 21.54
C LYS A 240 1.04 -11.31 21.52
N ALA A 241 0.87 -12.64 21.53
CA ALA A 241 -0.45 -13.26 21.59
C ALA A 241 -1.12 -12.99 22.95
N ALA A 242 -0.38 -13.17 24.05
CA ALA A 242 -0.85 -12.79 25.37
C ALA A 242 -1.18 -11.30 25.45
N ALA A 243 -0.33 -10.43 24.90
CA ALA A 243 -0.57 -8.99 24.90
C ALA A 243 -1.83 -8.60 24.11
N ALA A 244 -2.11 -9.26 22.98
CA ALA A 244 -3.32 -9.01 22.19
C ALA A 244 -4.59 -9.43 22.95
N LEU A 245 -4.56 -10.59 23.61
CA LEU A 245 -5.68 -11.07 24.42
C LEU A 245 -5.91 -10.20 25.66
N GLN A 246 -4.85 -9.77 26.34
CA GLN A 246 -4.93 -8.85 27.48
C GLN A 246 -5.48 -7.48 27.09
N LEU A 247 -5.16 -7.01 25.88
CA LEU A 247 -5.69 -5.75 25.37
C LEU A 247 -7.21 -5.79 25.20
N ALA A 248 -7.75 -6.95 24.82
CA ALA A 248 -9.18 -7.21 24.65
C ALA A 248 -9.89 -7.70 25.93
N ASP A 249 -9.17 -7.88 27.04
CA ASP A 249 -9.76 -8.35 28.29
C ASP A 249 -10.59 -7.24 28.96
N ARG A 250 -11.91 -7.47 29.04
CA ARG A 250 -12.89 -6.52 29.59
C ARG A 250 -13.06 -6.64 31.11
N GLY A 251 -12.27 -7.50 31.77
CA GLY A 251 -12.27 -7.69 33.22
C GLY A 251 -12.87 -9.03 33.67
N ALA A 252 -12.77 -9.29 34.96
CA ALA A 252 -13.21 -10.55 35.55
C ALA A 252 -14.70 -10.81 35.29
N GLY A 253 -15.00 -11.96 34.69
CA GLY A 253 -16.36 -12.41 34.37
C GLY A 253 -16.76 -12.25 32.90
N LYS A 254 -16.19 -11.30 32.15
CA LYS A 254 -16.64 -11.05 30.77
C LYS A 254 -15.90 -11.92 29.75
N LEU A 255 -16.59 -12.26 28.66
CA LEU A 255 -15.97 -12.94 27.53
C LEU A 255 -14.95 -12.03 26.81
N ILE A 256 -13.82 -12.62 26.41
CA ILE A 256 -12.82 -12.00 25.51
C ILE A 256 -13.26 -12.28 24.09
N LEU A 257 -13.92 -11.31 23.45
CA LEU A 257 -14.48 -11.51 22.12
C LEU A 257 -13.37 -11.53 21.06
N TRP A 258 -13.44 -12.46 20.10
CA TRP A 258 -12.48 -12.52 19.01
C TRP A 258 -12.54 -11.28 18.13
N SER A 259 -13.72 -10.67 17.98
CA SER A 259 -13.89 -9.35 17.35
C SER A 259 -13.05 -8.28 18.04
N ASP A 260 -13.07 -8.23 19.37
CA ASP A 260 -12.35 -7.23 20.16
C ASP A 260 -10.83 -7.49 20.08
N VAL A 261 -10.41 -8.76 20.14
CA VAL A 261 -9.00 -9.15 19.96
C VAL A 261 -8.49 -8.72 18.59
N THR A 262 -9.24 -9.01 17.53
CA THR A 262 -8.84 -8.66 16.17
C THR A 262 -8.84 -7.15 15.96
N GLU A 263 -9.89 -6.42 16.35
CA GLU A 263 -9.98 -4.96 16.21
C GLU A 263 -8.86 -4.25 16.97
N LEU A 264 -8.71 -4.53 18.27
CA LEU A 264 -7.70 -3.87 19.11
C LEU A 264 -6.28 -4.26 18.71
N HIS A 265 -6.07 -5.50 18.25
CA HIS A 265 -4.79 -5.89 17.67
C HIS A 265 -4.48 -5.08 16.41
N MET A 266 -5.45 -4.95 15.49
CA MET A 266 -5.31 -4.17 14.26
C MET A 266 -5.03 -2.70 14.56
N GLU A 267 -5.63 -2.12 15.60
CA GLU A 267 -5.27 -0.78 16.09
C GLU A 267 -3.84 -0.73 16.66
N SER A 268 -3.45 -1.74 17.43
CA SER A 268 -2.14 -1.81 18.08
C SER A 268 -0.97 -1.86 17.10
N VAL A 269 -1.16 -2.47 15.94
CA VAL A 269 -0.14 -2.59 14.87
C VAL A 269 -0.11 -1.37 13.95
N GLN A 270 -1.07 -0.44 14.07
CA GLN A 270 -0.96 0.85 13.41
C GLN A 270 0.10 1.74 14.05
N ILE A 271 0.63 2.66 13.25
CA ILE A 271 1.53 3.70 13.71
C ILE A 271 0.68 4.78 14.40
N ARG A 272 0.93 5.00 15.69
CA ARG A 272 0.17 5.96 16.52
C ARG A 272 0.33 7.41 16.07
N ASN A 273 1.53 7.77 15.59
CA ASN A 273 1.77 9.12 15.09
C ASN A 273 1.14 9.26 13.70
N GLU A 274 0.15 10.14 13.58
CA GLU A 274 -0.64 10.29 12.36
C GLU A 274 0.17 10.74 11.14
N PHE A 275 1.10 11.68 11.35
CA PHE A 275 2.03 12.11 10.30
C PHE A 275 2.85 10.94 9.79
N LEU A 276 3.47 10.15 10.68
CA LEU A 276 4.28 9.00 10.30
C LEU A 276 3.44 7.92 9.62
N ARG A 277 2.23 7.64 10.14
CA ARG A 277 1.29 6.68 9.52
C ARG A 277 0.99 7.07 8.08
N MET A 278 0.69 8.35 7.85
CA MET A 278 0.39 8.86 6.52
C MET A 278 1.62 8.91 5.62
N PHE A 279 2.78 9.27 6.18
CA PHE A 279 4.04 9.25 5.48
C PHE A 279 4.40 7.84 5.02
N THR A 280 4.32 6.83 5.89
CA THR A 280 4.65 5.44 5.53
C THR A 280 3.67 4.90 4.49
N PHE A 281 2.38 5.17 4.67
CA PHE A 281 1.34 4.80 3.71
C PHE A 281 1.64 5.40 2.32
N GLY A 282 1.85 6.72 2.26
CA GLY A 282 2.15 7.42 1.00
C GLY A 282 3.48 7.01 0.40
N PHE A 283 4.49 6.75 1.21
CA PHE A 283 5.83 6.39 0.74
C PHE A 283 5.83 5.03 0.08
N VAL A 284 5.14 4.05 0.69
CA VAL A 284 4.95 2.71 0.12
C VAL A 284 4.03 2.76 -1.09
N GLN A 285 2.92 3.50 -1.02
CA GLN A 285 2.01 3.68 -2.14
C GLN A 285 2.73 4.25 -3.36
N VAL A 286 3.37 5.41 -3.24
CA VAL A 286 4.10 6.04 -4.34
C VAL A 286 5.30 5.15 -4.74
N GLY A 287 6.01 4.61 -3.76
CA GLY A 287 7.21 3.81 -4.00
C GLY A 287 6.98 2.48 -4.74
N LEU A 288 5.78 1.91 -4.65
CA LEU A 288 5.39 0.71 -5.39
C LEU A 288 4.50 1.05 -6.57
N PHE A 289 3.35 1.67 -6.34
CA PHE A 289 2.35 1.92 -7.38
C PHE A 289 2.86 2.87 -8.45
N TRP A 290 3.47 4.00 -8.07
CA TRP A 290 4.00 4.96 -9.05
C TRP A 290 5.23 4.40 -9.77
N ALA A 291 6.09 3.66 -9.08
CA ALA A 291 7.24 3.00 -9.71
C ALA A 291 6.79 1.97 -10.78
N LEU A 292 5.75 1.19 -10.50
CA LEU A 292 5.15 0.25 -11.46
C LEU A 292 4.54 0.98 -12.66
N LEU A 293 3.84 2.10 -12.43
CA LEU A 293 3.33 2.92 -13.53
C LEU A 293 4.46 3.49 -14.39
N ASN A 294 5.59 3.90 -13.78
CA ASN A 294 6.75 4.39 -14.53
C ASN A 294 7.41 3.32 -15.38
N LEU A 295 7.28 2.03 -15.03
CA LEU A 295 7.77 0.92 -15.83
C LEU A 295 6.84 0.52 -16.98
N LEU A 296 5.66 1.14 -17.11
CA LEU A 296 4.81 0.92 -18.27
C LEU A 296 5.51 1.39 -19.56
N PRO A 297 5.33 0.68 -20.69
CA PRO A 297 5.98 0.99 -21.96
C PRO A 297 5.33 2.19 -22.65
N VAL A 298 5.22 3.33 -21.95
CA VAL A 298 4.58 4.57 -22.39
C VAL A 298 5.58 5.71 -22.27
N TYR A 299 5.82 6.44 -23.36
CA TYR A 299 6.66 7.63 -23.37
C TYR A 299 5.93 8.81 -22.69
N PRO A 300 6.59 9.59 -21.82
CA PRO A 300 8.03 9.66 -21.54
C PRO A 300 8.53 8.80 -20.37
N LEU A 301 7.68 7.93 -19.81
CA LEU A 301 8.01 7.15 -18.62
C LEU A 301 9.23 6.24 -18.87
N ASP A 302 9.87 5.82 -17.79
CA ASP A 302 11.07 4.98 -17.83
C ASP A 302 10.88 3.70 -18.64
N GLY A 303 9.74 3.03 -18.47
CA GLY A 303 9.39 1.83 -19.23
C GLY A 303 9.29 2.10 -20.72
N GLY A 304 8.81 3.27 -21.14
CA GLY A 304 8.80 3.69 -22.53
C GLY A 304 10.21 3.89 -23.10
N GLN A 305 11.11 4.48 -22.30
CA GLN A 305 12.51 4.66 -22.67
C GLN A 305 13.27 3.32 -22.73
N ILE A 306 13.07 2.44 -21.75
CA ILE A 306 13.61 1.06 -21.73
C ILE A 306 13.12 0.31 -22.97
N THR A 307 11.81 0.34 -23.24
CA THR A 307 11.20 -0.33 -24.40
C THR A 307 11.80 0.16 -25.71
N ARG A 308 12.02 1.46 -25.85
CA ARG A 308 12.70 2.03 -27.02
C ARG A 308 14.09 1.44 -27.21
N GLU A 309 14.91 1.42 -26.16
CA GLU A 309 16.28 0.88 -26.24
C GLU A 309 16.29 -0.64 -26.47
N LEU A 310 15.29 -1.39 -25.98
CA LEU A 310 15.10 -2.81 -26.33
C LEU A 310 14.78 -3.01 -27.81
N PHE A 311 13.97 -2.14 -28.42
CA PHE A 311 13.75 -2.17 -29.87
C PHE A 311 15.02 -1.84 -30.67
N VAL A 312 15.86 -0.93 -30.17
CA VAL A 312 17.15 -0.60 -30.79
C VAL A 312 18.11 -1.81 -30.70
N LEU A 313 18.18 -2.46 -29.55
CA LEU A 313 19.03 -3.64 -29.32
C LEU A 313 18.59 -4.86 -30.12
N SER A 314 17.29 -5.03 -30.40
CA SER A 314 16.79 -6.14 -31.21
C SER A 314 17.11 -6.01 -32.71
N GLY A 315 17.71 -4.89 -33.14
CA GLY A 315 18.02 -4.64 -34.56
C GLY A 315 16.78 -4.37 -35.41
N ALA A 316 15.64 -4.06 -34.79
CA ALA A 316 14.41 -3.80 -35.52
C ALA A 316 14.53 -2.55 -36.40
N SER A 317 14.17 -2.66 -37.68
CA SER A 317 13.94 -1.49 -38.53
C SER A 317 12.89 -0.57 -37.90
N ASP A 318 13.12 0.74 -37.96
CA ASP A 318 12.25 1.77 -37.37
C ASP A 318 11.95 1.53 -35.88
N ALA A 319 12.92 1.05 -35.10
CA ALA A 319 12.81 0.78 -33.66
C ALA A 319 12.06 1.87 -32.87
N ILE A 320 12.37 3.14 -33.15
CA ILE A 320 11.73 4.29 -32.49
C ILE A 320 10.24 4.38 -32.85
N VAL A 321 9.87 4.21 -34.13
CA VAL A 321 8.48 4.23 -34.60
C VAL A 321 7.68 3.10 -33.95
N LYS A 322 8.26 1.89 -33.89
CA LYS A 322 7.64 0.73 -33.23
C LYS A 322 7.44 0.98 -31.73
N SER A 323 8.42 1.55 -31.04
CA SER A 323 8.28 1.91 -29.62
C SER A 323 7.19 2.96 -29.38
N LEU A 324 7.03 3.94 -30.28
CA LEU A 324 5.98 4.96 -30.17
C LEU A 324 4.59 4.36 -30.40
N LYS A 325 4.44 3.44 -31.37
CA LYS A 325 3.17 2.71 -31.57
C LYS A 325 2.79 1.90 -30.34
N LEU A 326 3.75 1.19 -29.73
CA LEU A 326 3.53 0.46 -28.49
C LEU A 326 3.15 1.40 -27.34
N SER A 327 3.84 2.55 -27.22
CA SER A 327 3.51 3.60 -26.26
C SER A 327 2.08 4.10 -26.38
N ILE A 328 1.60 4.35 -27.60
CA ILE A 328 0.21 4.76 -27.84
C ILE A 328 -0.76 3.68 -27.38
N ALA A 329 -0.53 2.42 -27.78
CA ALA A 329 -1.40 1.31 -27.42
C ALA A 329 -1.47 1.10 -25.90
N CYS A 330 -0.31 1.02 -25.24
CA CYS A 330 -0.24 0.86 -23.78
C CYS A 330 -0.79 2.07 -23.03
N GLY A 331 -0.58 3.29 -23.52
CA GLY A 331 -1.15 4.50 -22.94
C GLY A 331 -2.68 4.53 -23.03
N VAL A 332 -3.27 4.11 -24.15
CA VAL A 332 -4.74 4.00 -24.28
C VAL A 332 -5.29 2.92 -23.34
N ILE A 333 -4.65 1.75 -23.26
CA ILE A 333 -5.05 0.66 -22.36
C ILE A 333 -4.99 1.10 -20.90
N ALA A 334 -3.88 1.72 -20.48
CA ALA A 334 -3.72 2.25 -19.13
C ALA A 334 -4.73 3.37 -18.83
N GLY A 335 -5.01 4.24 -19.81
CA GLY A 335 -6.04 5.27 -19.72
C GLY A 335 -7.44 4.70 -19.46
N LEU A 336 -7.83 3.67 -20.24
CA LEU A 336 -9.10 2.96 -20.07
C LEU A 336 -9.18 2.23 -18.73
N ALA A 337 -8.09 1.58 -18.30
CA ALA A 337 -8.00 0.96 -16.98
C ALA A 337 -8.19 2.01 -15.87
N GLY A 338 -7.54 3.17 -15.98
CA GLY A 338 -7.71 4.28 -15.05
C GLY A 338 -9.18 4.71 -14.90
N LEU A 339 -9.92 4.82 -16.00
CA LEU A 339 -11.37 5.10 -15.95
C LEU A 339 -12.16 3.97 -15.28
N ARG A 340 -11.84 2.71 -15.60
CA ARG A 340 -12.52 1.53 -15.02
C ARG A 340 -12.35 1.42 -13.50
N PHE A 341 -11.22 1.89 -12.98
CA PHE A 341 -10.92 1.94 -11.55
C PHE A 341 -11.24 3.29 -10.89
N GLN A 342 -11.99 4.18 -11.55
CA GLN A 342 -12.36 5.51 -11.05
C GLN A 342 -11.15 6.42 -10.73
N MET A 343 -9.97 6.11 -11.27
CA MET A 343 -8.76 6.91 -11.16
C MET A 343 -8.72 7.95 -12.28
N MET A 344 -9.67 8.89 -12.26
CA MET A 344 -9.87 9.91 -13.31
C MET A 344 -8.57 10.62 -13.69
N PHE A 345 -7.80 11.05 -12.70
CA PHE A 345 -6.51 11.73 -12.92
C PHE A 345 -5.53 10.85 -13.71
N VAL A 346 -5.33 9.60 -13.28
CA VAL A 346 -4.43 8.64 -13.95
C VAL A 346 -4.94 8.31 -15.35
N GLY A 347 -6.24 8.09 -15.52
CA GLY A 347 -6.86 7.83 -16.82
C GLY A 347 -6.60 8.95 -17.83
N ILE A 348 -6.91 10.19 -17.45
CA ILE A 348 -6.68 11.38 -18.28
C ILE A 348 -5.19 11.55 -18.58
N MET A 349 -4.33 11.37 -17.57
CA MET A 349 -2.87 11.46 -17.75
C MET A 349 -2.39 10.48 -18.84
N PHE A 350 -2.76 9.21 -18.77
CA PHE A 350 -2.33 8.21 -19.76
C PHE A 350 -2.90 8.45 -21.17
N PHE A 351 -4.12 8.97 -21.29
CA PHE A 351 -4.63 9.43 -22.60
C PHE A 351 -3.81 10.60 -23.16
N MET A 352 -3.44 11.56 -22.32
CA MET A 352 -2.57 12.67 -22.74
C MET A 352 -1.19 12.18 -23.17
N LEU A 353 -0.61 11.19 -22.48
CA LEU A 353 0.67 10.58 -22.84
C LEU A 353 0.59 9.80 -24.16
N ALA A 354 -0.50 9.05 -24.38
CA ALA A 354 -0.76 8.38 -25.65
C ALA A 354 -0.88 9.39 -26.80
N TYR A 355 -1.61 10.49 -26.59
CA TYR A 355 -1.74 11.56 -27.56
C TYR A 355 -0.39 12.25 -27.85
N SER A 356 0.42 12.53 -26.82
CA SER A 356 1.77 13.07 -26.97
C SER A 356 2.69 12.14 -27.80
N SER A 357 2.59 10.82 -27.56
CA SER A 357 3.30 9.80 -28.35
C SER A 357 2.86 9.80 -29.82
N TYR A 358 1.55 9.93 -30.06
CA TYR A 358 0.98 10.05 -31.40
C TYR A 358 1.47 11.30 -32.14
N GLN A 359 1.48 12.46 -31.49
CA GLN A 359 2.03 13.69 -32.06
C GLN A 359 3.51 13.54 -32.43
N THR A 360 4.29 12.85 -31.59
CA THR A 360 5.71 12.59 -31.86
C THR A 360 5.89 11.67 -33.06
N LEU A 361 5.07 10.62 -33.17
CA LEU A 361 5.05 9.69 -34.30
C LEU A 361 4.73 10.41 -35.62
N GLN A 362 3.72 11.27 -35.63
CA GLN A 362 3.34 12.05 -36.83
C GLN A 362 4.50 12.95 -37.31
N ARG A 363 5.20 13.61 -36.38
CA ARG A 363 6.36 14.47 -36.75
C ARG A 363 7.52 13.67 -37.34
N MET A 364 7.69 12.42 -36.92
CA MET A 364 8.71 11.54 -37.50
C MET A 364 8.31 11.05 -38.88
N GLN A 365 7.04 10.67 -39.08
CA GLN A 365 6.55 10.18 -40.37
C GLN A 365 6.43 11.29 -41.42
N GLY A 366 6.03 12.51 -41.01
CA GLY A 366 5.95 13.68 -41.89
C GLY A 366 7.30 14.23 -42.36
N ARG A 367 8.42 13.66 -41.90
CA ARG A 367 9.78 13.97 -42.41
C ARG A 367 10.22 13.07 -43.57
N TYR A 368 9.45 12.02 -43.89
CA TYR A 368 9.76 11.06 -44.95
C TYR A 368 8.88 11.22 -46.21
N PHE A 369 8.08 12.29 -46.28
CA PHE A 369 7.26 12.65 -47.43
C PHE A 369 7.61 14.05 -47.94
#